data_AF-D0RPN8-F1
#
_entry.id   AF-D0RPN8-F1
#
_cell.length_a   1.000
_cell.length_b   1.000
_cell.length_c   1.000
_cell.angle_alpha   90.00
_cell.angle_beta   90.00
_cell.angle_gamma   90.00
#
_symmetry.space_group_name_H-M   'P 1'
#
loop_
_entity.id
_entity.type
_entity.pdbx_description
1 polymer ?
#
loop_
_entity_poly.entity_id
_entity_poly.type
_entity_poly.pdbx_seq_one_letter_code
_entity_poly.pdbx_strand_id
1 'polypeptide(L)'
;MKFFKCPCCSKLHFTTVNGITFENDFITLQDFTIKKKLKCEKCQNNLAILTHNKRSETKIIWEEYYKVYDDGFKKQQQLQSKKEEILKIESESDKQKQLENVLKEIRNLQNEVNIKQSKLRIKARIISPEASLGMSERLSSS
;
A
#
# COMPACT_ATOMS: atom_id res chain seq x y z
N MET A 1 25.81 8.46 -1.03
CA MET A 1 25.01 7.45 -1.77
C MET A 1 24.23 6.61 -0.76
N LYS A 2 23.00 6.20 -1.08
CA LYS A 2 22.23 5.25 -0.28
C LYS A 2 21.95 3.98 -1.09
N PHE A 3 21.86 2.84 -0.40
CA PHE A 3 21.52 1.56 -1.01
C PHE A 3 20.07 1.21 -0.67
N PHE A 4 19.33 0.74 -1.67
CA PHE A 4 17.95 0.30 -1.49
C PHE A 4 17.76 -1.06 -2.13
N LYS A 5 17.10 -1.98 -1.44
CA LYS A 5 16.69 -3.26 -2.02
C LYS A 5 15.32 -3.10 -2.64
N CYS A 6 15.16 -3.52 -3.89
CA CYS A 6 13.86 -3.57 -4.53
C CYS A 6 12.93 -4.47 -3.68
N PRO A 7 11.78 -3.96 -3.21
CA PRO A 7 10.85 -4.75 -2.39
C PRO A 7 10.25 -5.93 -3.16
N CYS A 8 10.26 -5.89 -4.50
CA CYS A 8 9.70 -6.94 -5.35
C CYS A 8 10.68 -8.10 -5.62
N CYS A 9 11.95 -7.80 -5.91
CA CYS A 9 12.91 -8.79 -6.41
C CYS A 9 14.28 -8.78 -5.71
N SER A 10 14.42 -8.01 -4.62
CA SER A 10 15.66 -7.84 -3.87
C SER A 10 16.86 -7.24 -4.62
N LYS A 11 16.73 -6.86 -5.90
CA LYS A 11 17.81 -6.18 -6.64
C LYS A 11 18.25 -4.92 -5.89
N LEU A 12 19.55 -4.75 -5.75
CA LEU A 12 20.15 -3.57 -5.13
C LEU A 12 20.11 -2.38 -6.10
N HIS A 13 19.70 -1.24 -5.57
CA HIS A 13 19.67 0.05 -6.25
C HIS A 13 20.64 0.99 -5.54
N PHE A 14 21.66 1.42 -6.28
CA PHE A 14 22.61 2.44 -5.85
C PHE A 14 22.15 3.77 -6.40
N THR A 15 21.69 4.67 -5.54
CA THR A 15 21.15 5.94 -6.03
C THR A 15 21.37 7.08 -5.05
N THR A 16 21.52 8.28 -5.60
CA THR A 16 21.46 9.53 -4.82
C THR A 16 20.00 9.91 -4.65
N VAL A 17 19.64 10.20 -3.40
CA VAL A 17 18.37 10.84 -3.07
C VAL A 17 18.61 12.34 -3.23
N ASN A 18 18.12 12.90 -4.33
CA ASN A 18 18.32 14.31 -4.65
C ASN A 18 17.34 15.18 -3.82
N GLY A 19 17.50 16.51 -3.89
CA GLY A 19 16.61 17.47 -3.23
C GLY A 19 15.22 17.62 -3.88
N ILE A 20 14.96 16.95 -5.01
CA ILE A 20 13.69 17.03 -5.73
C ILE A 20 12.59 16.36 -4.89
N THR A 21 11.49 17.08 -4.68
CA THR A 21 10.31 16.59 -3.98
C THR A 21 9.19 16.36 -4.98
N PHE A 22 8.62 15.17 -4.96
CA PHE A 22 7.42 14.83 -5.73
C PHE A 22 6.20 14.91 -4.82
N GLU A 23 5.05 15.22 -5.41
CA GLU A 23 3.76 15.15 -4.74
C GLU A 23 3.52 13.73 -4.23
N ASN A 24 2.98 13.63 -3.01
CA ASN A 24 2.71 12.37 -2.34
C ASN A 24 1.20 12.11 -2.28
N ASP A 25 0.73 11.35 -3.26
CA ASP A 25 -0.69 11.01 -3.41
C ASP A 25 -1.15 9.90 -2.45
N PHE A 26 -0.24 9.32 -1.64
CA PHE A 26 -0.57 8.22 -0.72
C PHE A 26 -1.11 8.77 0.61
N ILE A 27 -2.38 8.54 0.89
CA ILE A 27 -3.07 8.99 2.11
C ILE A 27 -2.44 8.36 3.36
N THR A 28 -2.01 7.11 3.25
CA THR A 28 -1.40 6.34 4.35
C THR A 28 0.07 6.71 4.59
N LEU A 29 0.68 7.54 3.74
CA LEU A 29 2.10 7.91 3.82
C LEU A 29 2.33 9.43 3.91
N GLN A 30 1.37 10.21 4.41
CA GLN A 30 1.45 11.68 4.44
C GLN A 30 2.64 12.23 5.27
N ASP A 31 3.12 11.48 6.26
CA ASP A 31 4.33 11.84 7.03
C ASP A 31 5.64 11.70 6.23
N PHE A 32 5.55 11.22 5.00
CA PHE A 32 6.68 11.03 4.11
C PHE A 32 6.61 11.94 2.90
N THR A 33 7.77 12.33 2.39
CA THR A 33 7.90 13.02 1.10
C THR A 33 8.57 12.07 0.10
N ILE A 34 8.03 11.98 -1.12
CA ILE A 34 8.66 11.24 -2.20
C ILE A 34 9.85 12.06 -2.72
N LYS A 35 11.06 11.51 -2.62
CA LYS A 35 12.29 12.16 -3.07
C LYS A 35 12.78 11.65 -4.41
N LYS A 36 12.34 10.47 -4.83
CA LYS A 36 12.73 9.87 -6.10
C LYS A 36 11.72 8.82 -6.55
N LYS A 37 11.45 8.76 -7.85
CA LYS A 37 10.80 7.63 -8.50
C LYS A 37 11.80 6.95 -9.42
N LEU A 38 11.80 5.62 -9.45
CA LEU A 38 12.69 4.83 -10.29
C LEU A 38 12.02 3.52 -10.71
N LYS A 39 12.38 3.01 -11.88
CA LYS A 39 11.91 1.71 -12.35
C LYS A 39 12.96 0.66 -12.05
N CYS A 40 12.56 -0.46 -11.45
CA CYS A 40 13.49 -1.55 -11.20
C CYS A 40 13.87 -2.24 -12.51
N GLU A 41 15.15 -2.25 -12.88
CA GLU A 41 15.60 -2.89 -14.13
C GLU A 41 15.32 -4.40 -14.18
N LYS A 42 15.32 -5.11 -13.04
CA LYS A 42 15.08 -6.56 -13.00
C LYS A 42 13.60 -6.89 -13.14
N CYS A 43 12.74 -6.29 -12.30
CA CYS A 43 11.31 -6.63 -12.28
C CYS A 43 10.41 -5.64 -13.01
N GLN A 44 10.98 -4.57 -13.57
CA GLN A 44 10.28 -3.52 -14.33
C GLN A 44 9.16 -2.81 -13.55
N ASN A 45 9.09 -2.99 -12.22
CA ASN A 45 8.11 -2.33 -11.37
C ASN A 45 8.57 -0.91 -11.01
N ASN A 46 7.60 -0.01 -10.87
CA ASN A 46 7.83 1.35 -10.40
C ASN A 46 8.03 1.36 -8.88
N LEU A 47 9.11 2.01 -8.45
CA LEU A 47 9.52 2.16 -7.07
C LEU A 47 9.61 3.64 -6.71
N ALA A 48 9.18 3.97 -5.51
CA ALA A 48 9.35 5.31 -4.95
C ALA A 48 10.25 5.26 -3.71
N ILE A 49 11.16 6.22 -3.59
CA ILE A 49 11.98 6.45 -2.41
C ILE A 49 11.36 7.61 -1.64
N LEU A 50 11.02 7.33 -0.39
CA LEU A 50 10.38 8.27 0.50
C LEU A 50 11.29 8.60 1.68
N THR A 51 11.24 9.83 2.15
CA THR A 51 11.90 10.27 3.38
C THR A 51 10.87 10.78 4.37
N HIS A 52 10.91 10.30 5.61
CA HIS A 52 10.06 10.77 6.69
C HIS A 52 10.39 12.22 7.02
N ASN A 53 9.36 13.07 7.14
CA ASN A 53 9.51 14.51 7.25
C ASN A 53 10.23 14.94 8.55
N LYS A 54 10.00 14.24 9.67
CA LYS A 54 10.63 14.51 10.97
C LYS A 54 11.85 13.63 11.34
N ARG A 55 11.83 12.34 10.98
CA ARG A 55 12.80 11.34 11.49
C ARG A 55 14.00 11.11 10.58
N SER A 56 14.05 11.75 9.40
CA SER A 56 15.06 11.51 8.36
C SER A 56 15.18 10.05 7.88
N GLU A 57 14.21 9.20 8.26
CA GLU A 57 14.13 7.80 7.86
C GLU A 57 13.80 7.70 6.38
N THR A 58 14.49 6.83 5.64
CA THR A 58 14.27 6.66 4.20
C THR A 58 13.83 5.25 3.89
N LYS A 59 12.75 5.11 3.11
CA LYS A 59 12.24 3.81 2.67
C LYS A 59 12.02 3.76 1.17
N ILE A 60 12.02 2.55 0.61
CA ILE A 60 11.66 2.28 -0.79
C ILE A 60 10.39 1.45 -0.83
N ILE A 61 9.43 1.84 -1.67
CA ILE A 61 8.16 1.15 -1.82
C ILE A 61 7.95 0.70 -3.26
N TRP A 62 7.14 -0.36 -3.43
CA TRP A 62 6.55 -0.70 -4.71
C TRP A 62 5.25 0.08 -4.86
N GLU A 63 5.22 1.03 -5.80
CA GLU A 63 4.10 1.97 -5.95
C GLU A 63 2.76 1.26 -6.18
N GLU A 64 2.71 0.26 -7.06
CA GLU A 64 1.49 -0.51 -7.35
C GLU A 64 0.97 -1.27 -6.12
N TYR A 65 1.88 -1.88 -5.34
CA TYR A 65 1.51 -2.62 -4.14
C TYR A 65 0.91 -1.69 -3.07
N TYR A 66 1.54 -0.54 -2.86
CA TYR A 66 1.03 0.45 -1.90
C TYR A 66 -0.24 1.13 -2.39
N LYS A 67 -0.39 1.36 -3.70
CA LYS A 67 -1.61 1.95 -4.27
C LYS A 67 -2.84 1.08 -4.03
N VAL A 68 -2.71 -0.24 -4.17
CA VAL A 68 -3.81 -1.18 -3.86
C VAL A 68 -4.24 -1.06 -2.40
N TYR A 69 -3.28 -0.90 -1.48
CA TYR A 69 -3.56 -0.69 -0.06
C TYR A 69 -4.23 0.65 0.20
N ASP A 70 -3.69 1.74 -0.37
CA ASP A 70 -4.15 3.10 -0.15
C ASP A 70 -5.57 3.33 -0.71
N ASP A 71 -5.84 2.82 -1.92
CA ASP A 71 -7.18 2.82 -2.52
C ASP A 71 -8.18 2.04 -1.66
N GLY A 72 -7.74 0.90 -1.11
CA GLY A 72 -8.52 0.09 -0.17
C GLY A 72 -8.84 0.86 1.12
N PHE A 73 -7.85 1.51 1.70
CA PHE A 73 -7.99 2.32 2.91
C PHE A 73 -8.97 3.48 2.70
N LYS A 74 -8.87 4.21 1.58
CA LYS A 74 -9.80 5.29 1.22
C LYS A 74 -11.24 4.80 1.13
N LYS A 75 -11.48 3.69 0.44
CA LYS A 75 -12.82 3.10 0.33
C LYS A 75 -13.33 2.60 1.68
N GLN A 76 -12.46 2.05 2.51
CA GLN A 76 -12.82 1.59 3.84
C GLN A 76 -13.26 2.74 4.74
N GLN A 77 -12.58 3.89 4.70
CA GLN A 77 -13.02 5.09 5.40
C GLN A 77 -14.42 5.53 4.96
N GLN A 78 -14.68 5.55 3.65
CA GLN A 78 -16.01 5.90 3.12
C GLN A 78 -17.10 4.95 3.61
N LEU A 79 -16.85 3.64 3.63
CA LEU A 79 -17.80 2.64 4.14
C LEU A 79 -18.01 2.77 5.65
N GLN A 80 -16.97 3.12 6.39
CA GLN A 80 -17.06 3.37 7.83
C GLN A 80 -17.91 4.61 8.13
N SER A 81 -17.72 5.71 7.40
CA SER A 81 -18.56 6.90 7.52
C SER A 81 -20.03 6.61 7.18
N LYS A 82 -20.28 5.85 6.10
CA LYS A 82 -21.65 5.39 5.77
C LYS A 82 -22.27 4.55 6.88
N LYS A 83 -21.49 3.66 7.49
CA LYS A 83 -21.94 2.87 8.64
C LYS A 83 -22.36 3.77 9.81
N GLU A 84 -21.58 4.80 10.12
CA GLU A 84 -21.89 5.77 11.18
C GLU A 84 -23.15 6.59 10.88
N GLU A 85 -23.40 6.93 9.61
CA GLU A 85 -24.64 7.58 9.17
C GLU A 85 -25.85 6.65 9.33
N ILE A 86 -25.74 5.38 8.93
CA ILE A 86 -26.82 4.39 9.07
C ILE A 86 -27.20 4.18 10.54
N LEU A 87 -26.23 4.22 11.46
CA LEU A 87 -26.51 4.06 12.89
C LEU A 87 -27.43 5.16 13.46
N LYS A 88 -27.58 6.30 12.76
CA LYS A 88 -28.46 7.41 13.16
C LYS A 88 -29.91 7.25 12.67
N ILE A 89 -30.22 6.23 11.87
CA ILE A 89 -31.57 5.98 11.36
C ILE A 89 -32.50 5.53 12.51
N GLU A 90 -33.70 6.10 12.58
CA GLU A 90 -34.71 5.79 13.61
C GLU A 90 -35.47 4.48 13.33
N SER A 91 -35.72 4.16 12.06
CA SER A 91 -36.37 2.92 11.63
C SER A 91 -35.42 1.72 11.78
N GLU A 92 -35.69 0.86 12.77
CA GLU A 92 -34.85 -0.31 13.07
C GLU A 92 -34.80 -1.33 11.92
N SER A 93 -35.89 -1.53 11.17
CA SER A 93 -35.91 -2.47 10.04
C SER A 93 -35.04 -1.99 8.88
N ASP A 94 -35.09 -0.70 8.55
CA ASP A 94 -34.31 -0.11 7.46
C ASP A 94 -32.83 0.00 7.84
N LYS A 95 -32.56 0.36 9.10
CA LYS A 95 -31.22 0.40 9.69
C LYS A 95 -30.54 -0.96 9.60
N GLN A 96 -31.21 -2.04 9.99
CA GLN A 96 -30.63 -3.38 9.97
C GLN A 96 -30.29 -3.82 8.54
N LYS A 97 -31.20 -3.62 7.58
CA LYS A 97 -30.97 -3.97 6.17
C LYS A 97 -29.81 -3.18 5.55
N GLN A 98 -29.75 -1.88 5.79
CA GLN A 98 -28.65 -1.04 5.28
C GLN A 98 -27.31 -1.39 5.92
N LEU A 99 -27.32 -1.68 7.23
CA LEU A 99 -26.12 -2.09 7.96
C LEU A 99 -25.56 -3.42 7.42
N GLU A 100 -26.42 -4.41 7.16
CA GLU A 100 -26.01 -5.68 6.54
C GLU A 100 -25.35 -5.48 5.17
N ASN A 101 -25.92 -4.60 4.34
CA ASN A 101 -25.35 -4.27 3.03
C ASN A 101 -23.95 -3.65 3.16
N VAL A 102 -23.77 -2.66 4.03
CA VAL A 102 -22.45 -2.02 4.24
C VAL A 102 -21.43 -3.01 4.80
N LEU A 103 -21.83 -3.87 5.75
CA LEU A 103 -20.94 -4.92 6.28
C LEU A 103 -20.56 -5.95 5.21
N LYS A 104 -21.42 -6.22 4.23
CA LYS A 104 -21.11 -7.07 3.09
C LYS A 104 -20.13 -6.36 2.14
N GLU A 105 -20.32 -5.07 1.87
CA GLU A 105 -19.40 -4.28 1.06
C GLU A 105 -18.00 -4.20 1.68
N ILE A 106 -17.89 -4.01 3.00
CA ILE A 106 -16.62 -4.01 3.71
C ILE A 106 -15.89 -5.36 3.54
N ARG A 107 -16.60 -6.47 3.71
CA ARG A 107 -16.02 -7.82 3.53
C ARG A 107 -15.56 -8.03 2.08
N ASN A 108 -16.35 -7.60 1.10
CA ASN A 108 -15.98 -7.70 -0.31
C ASN A 108 -14.73 -6.87 -0.62
N LEU A 109 -14.64 -5.64 -0.09
CA LEU A 109 -13.47 -4.77 -0.25
C LEU A 109 -12.20 -5.42 0.33
N GLN A 110 -12.28 -5.98 1.54
CA GLN A 110 -11.16 -6.68 2.17
C GLN A 110 -10.69 -7.86 1.30
N ASN A 111 -11.62 -8.65 0.79
CA ASN A 111 -11.30 -9.77 -0.12
C ASN A 111 -10.66 -9.28 -1.42
N GLU A 112 -11.18 -8.22 -2.04
CA GLU A 112 -10.64 -7.65 -3.26
C GLU A 112 -9.19 -7.17 -3.08
N VAL A 113 -8.92 -6.42 -2.01
CA VAL A 113 -7.58 -5.92 -1.67
C VAL A 113 -6.64 -7.10 -1.44
N ASN A 114 -7.06 -8.10 -0.66
CA ASN A 114 -6.26 -9.31 -0.39
C ASN A 114 -5.92 -10.07 -1.68
N ILE A 115 -6.88 -10.24 -2.58
CA ILE A 115 -6.67 -10.91 -3.88
C ILE A 115 -5.67 -10.11 -4.73
N LYS A 116 -5.85 -8.80 -4.84
CA LYS A 116 -4.96 -7.93 -5.63
C LYS A 116 -3.52 -7.96 -5.08
N GLN A 117 -3.33 -7.78 -3.78
CA GLN A 117 -2.01 -7.87 -3.16
C GLN A 117 -1.39 -9.28 -3.31
N SER A 118 -2.19 -10.33 -3.23
CA SER A 118 -1.70 -11.70 -3.42
C SER A 118 -1.25 -11.94 -4.86
N LYS A 119 -1.97 -11.45 -5.86
CA LYS A 119 -1.54 -11.48 -7.27
C LYS A 119 -0.22 -10.75 -7.47
N LEU A 120 -0.04 -9.58 -6.87
CA LEU A 120 1.23 -8.84 -6.92
C LEU A 120 2.38 -9.61 -6.26
N ARG A 121 2.14 -10.23 -5.09
CA ARG A 121 3.13 -11.08 -4.43
C ARG A 121 3.53 -12.29 -5.28
N ILE A 122 2.55 -12.96 -5.91
CA ILE A 122 2.81 -14.10 -6.81
C ILE A 122 3.63 -13.64 -8.03
N LYS A 123 3.25 -12.52 -8.66
CA LYS A 123 4.00 -11.93 -9.78
C LYS A 123 5.46 -11.66 -9.37
N ALA A 124 5.68 -11.08 -8.20
CA ALA A 124 7.03 -10.83 -7.68
C ALA A 124 7.82 -12.14 -7.48
N ARG A 125 7.18 -13.20 -6.96
CA ARG A 125 7.80 -14.53 -6.78
C ARG A 125 8.18 -15.18 -8.11
N ILE A 126 7.33 -15.10 -9.13
CA ILE A 126 7.61 -15.66 -10.47
C ILE A 126 8.82 -14.93 -11.09
N ILE A 127 8.88 -13.62 -10.96
CA ILE A 127 9.97 -12.80 -11.53
C ILE A 127 11.29 -13.00 -10.78
N SER A 128 11.25 -13.30 -9.48
CA SER A 128 12.45 -13.49 -8.66
C SER A 128 12.26 -14.57 -7.58
N PRO A 129 12.32 -15.86 -7.96
CA PRO A 129 12.04 -16.98 -7.05
C PRO A 129 12.93 -16.99 -5.80
N GLU A 130 14.19 -16.60 -5.94
CA GLU A 130 15.19 -16.53 -4.85
C GLU A 130 14.86 -15.45 -3.80
N ALA A 131 14.12 -14.40 -4.18
CA ALA A 131 13.70 -13.34 -3.26
C ALA A 131 12.49 -13.75 -2.39
N SER A 132 11.81 -14.85 -2.72
CA SER A 132 10.62 -15.36 -2.01
C SER A 132 10.91 -15.87 -0.61
N LEU A 133 12.13 -16.37 -0.37
CA LEU A 133 12.49 -17.05 0.86
C LEU A 133 12.54 -16.11 2.08
N GLY A 134 12.61 -14.78 1.86
CA GLY A 134 12.68 -13.79 2.93
C GLY A 134 11.54 -12.76 2.95
N MET A 135 10.45 -12.94 2.19
CA MET A 135 9.35 -11.95 2.19
C MET A 135 8.54 -11.94 3.50
N SER A 136 8.47 -13.07 4.21
CA SER A 136 7.82 -13.14 5.53
C SER A 136 8.63 -12.40 6.61
N GLU A 137 9.95 -12.39 6.51
CA GLU A 137 10.85 -11.77 7.50
C GLU A 137 11.01 -10.24 7.32
N ARG A 138 10.77 -9.74 6.10
CA ARG A 138 10.94 -8.31 5.77
C ARG A 138 9.73 -7.43 6.09
N LEU A 139 8.59 -8.05 6.40
CA LEU A 139 7.39 -7.34 6.89
C LEU A 139 7.29 -7.37 8.42
N SER A 140 8.11 -8.18 9.11
CA SER A 140 8.16 -8.30 10.56
C SER A 140 9.38 -7.62 11.20
N SER A 141 10.31 -7.09 10.41
CA SER A 141 11.42 -6.28 10.93
C SER A 141 10.98 -4.81 11.08
N SER A 142 10.23 -4.57 12.15
CA SER A 142 10.12 -3.26 12.81
C SER A 142 11.25 -3.10 13.82
#